data_AF-A0A3S7KRB4-F1
#
_entry.id   AF-A0A3S7KRB4-F1
#
_cell.length_a   1.000
_cell.length_b   1.000
_cell.length_c   1.000
_cell.angle_alpha   90.00
_cell.angle_beta   90.00
_cell.angle_gamma   90.00
#
_symmetry.space_group_name_H-M   'P 1'
#
loop_
_entity.id
_entity.type
_entity.pdbx_description
1 polymer ?
#
loop_
_entity_poly.entity_id
_entity_poly.type
_entity_poly.pdbx_seq_one_letter_code
_entity_poly.pdbx_strand_id
1 'polypeptide(L)'
;MLDLIWEVMPSAHYEEARRAASASLFPSTRLIADIEGDMKFGLSTATGGETRVYEISNELVPVLSMLHSDFHSVDIEVFFVFRWLPDQLGRKSSRRFSKAEAVLYLDMCFSEDLLKDMDVEGQRAVVASCFFKFTEDSLRKYRFDGLDISSFMLALKTEAASIGCLDSR
;
A
#
# COMPACT_ATOMS: atom_id res chain seq x y z
N MET A 1 11.22 -45.28 17.32
CA MET A 1 11.39 -44.49 18.56
C MET A 1 12.33 -43.35 18.20
N LEU A 2 11.93 -42.10 18.02
CA LEU A 2 10.66 -41.38 18.13
C LEU A 2 10.76 -40.20 17.14
N ASP A 3 9.67 -39.90 16.45
CA ASP A 3 9.45 -38.65 15.71
C ASP A 3 9.57 -37.45 16.65
N LEU A 4 10.25 -36.38 16.21
CA LEU A 4 10.15 -35.07 16.85
C LEU A 4 9.63 -34.06 15.81
N ILE A 5 8.30 -34.02 15.72
CA ILE A 5 7.55 -32.89 15.17
C ILE A 5 7.68 -31.76 16.19
N TRP A 6 8.31 -30.65 15.80
CA TRP A 6 8.28 -29.41 16.58
C TRP A 6 7.00 -28.65 16.19
N GLU A 7 5.88 -28.99 16.84
CA GLU A 7 4.69 -28.15 16.88
C GLU A 7 5.03 -26.87 17.65
N VAL A 8 5.22 -25.76 16.94
CA VAL A 8 5.21 -24.43 17.55
C VAL A 8 3.75 -24.09 17.85
N MET A 9 3.29 -24.45 19.04
CA MET A 9 2.05 -23.89 19.61
C MET A 9 2.22 -22.36 19.73
N PRO A 10 1.34 -21.54 19.12
CA PRO A 10 1.38 -20.10 19.33
C PRO A 10 1.06 -19.80 20.79
N SER A 11 1.94 -19.05 21.47
CA SER A 11 1.70 -18.61 22.85
C SER A 11 0.37 -17.84 22.93
N ALA A 12 -0.35 -17.95 24.05
CA ALA A 12 -1.59 -17.21 24.28
C ALA A 12 -1.43 -15.70 24.06
N HIS A 13 -0.23 -15.16 24.31
CA HIS A 13 0.15 -13.79 24.00
C HIS A 13 0.23 -13.46 22.50
N TYR A 14 0.51 -14.44 21.63
CA TYR A 14 0.50 -14.27 20.17
C TYR A 14 -0.94 -14.22 19.61
N GLU A 15 -1.84 -15.08 20.11
CA GLU A 15 -3.26 -15.01 19.72
C GLU A 15 -3.98 -13.81 20.35
N GLU A 16 -3.60 -13.37 21.56
CA GLU A 16 -4.06 -12.10 22.11
C GLU A 16 -3.47 -10.90 21.38
N ALA A 17 -2.19 -10.93 20.98
CA ALA A 17 -1.61 -9.88 20.14
C ALA A 17 -2.23 -9.85 18.73
N ARG A 18 -2.59 -11.01 18.16
CA ARG A 18 -3.30 -11.12 16.88
C ARG A 18 -4.75 -10.65 17.02
N ARG A 19 -5.44 -10.98 18.12
CA ARG A 19 -6.78 -10.47 18.42
C ARG A 19 -6.78 -8.97 18.71
N ALA A 20 -5.81 -8.47 19.47
CA ALA A 20 -5.62 -7.04 19.73
C ALA A 20 -5.25 -6.27 18.45
N ALA A 21 -4.37 -6.83 17.61
CA ALA A 21 -4.04 -6.28 16.29
C ALA A 21 -5.22 -6.36 15.31
N SER A 22 -6.10 -7.36 15.44
CA SER A 22 -7.36 -7.43 14.68
C SER A 22 -8.44 -6.49 15.22
N ALA A 23 -8.28 -5.97 16.45
CA ALA A 23 -9.32 -5.22 17.14
C ALA A 23 -9.10 -3.69 17.20
N SER A 24 -7.88 -3.16 17.07
CA SER A 24 -7.65 -1.71 16.89
C SER A 24 -6.15 -1.40 16.84
N LEU A 25 -5.65 -0.86 15.72
CA LEU A 25 -4.70 0.28 15.67
C LEU A 25 -4.22 0.58 14.24
N PHE A 26 -5.16 0.71 13.31
CA PHE A 26 -5.11 1.79 12.34
C PHE A 26 -6.54 2.31 12.26
N PRO A 27 -6.80 3.62 12.39
CA PRO A 27 -8.04 4.16 11.90
C PRO A 27 -7.95 4.09 10.37
N SER A 28 -8.23 2.91 9.80
CA SER A 28 -8.76 2.88 8.46
C SER A 28 -10.08 3.62 8.57
N THR A 29 -10.16 4.80 7.95
CA THR A 29 -11.43 5.44 7.70
C THR A 29 -12.20 4.54 6.74
N ARG A 30 -12.80 3.45 7.25
CA ARG A 30 -13.81 2.66 6.55
C ARG A 30 -15.09 3.49 6.52
N LEU A 31 -15.13 4.42 5.57
CA LEU A 31 -16.37 4.99 5.07
C LEU A 31 -16.43 4.58 3.61
N ILE A 32 -17.25 3.58 3.31
CA ILE A 32 -18.16 3.47 2.16
C ILE A 32 -18.84 2.10 2.29
N ALA A 33 -20.17 2.10 2.18
CA ALA A 33 -21.02 0.93 2.31
C ALA A 33 -20.65 -0.15 1.28
N ASP A 34 -20.69 -1.42 1.68
CA ASP A 34 -20.44 -2.56 0.79
C ASP A 34 -21.49 -2.61 -0.34
N ILE A 35 -21.10 -2.14 -1.52
CA ILE A 35 -21.72 -2.52 -2.79
C ILE A 35 -20.84 -3.64 -3.36
N GLU A 36 -21.46 -4.78 -3.66
CA GLU A 36 -20.79 -5.97 -4.19
C GLU A 36 -20.17 -5.66 -5.57
N GLY A 37 -18.84 -5.72 -5.70
CA GLY A 37 -18.12 -5.47 -6.96
C GLY A 37 -17.19 -4.25 -7.02
N ASP A 38 -17.07 -3.47 -5.94
CA ASP A 38 -16.29 -2.22 -5.93
C ASP A 38 -14.78 -2.41 -5.68
N MET A 39 -13.96 -1.66 -6.43
CA MET A 39 -12.53 -1.56 -6.18
C MET A 39 -12.24 -0.79 -4.89
N LYS A 40 -11.49 -1.39 -3.97
CA LYS A 40 -11.19 -0.83 -2.65
C LYS A 40 -9.72 -0.45 -2.52
N PHE A 41 -9.43 0.56 -1.69
CA PHE A 41 -8.07 0.99 -1.41
C PHE A 41 -7.80 1.02 0.10
N GLY A 42 -6.66 0.45 0.48
CA GLY A 42 -6.11 0.57 1.83
C GLY A 42 -4.72 1.17 1.80
N LEU A 43 -4.38 1.96 2.82
CA LEU A 43 -3.06 2.55 2.97
C LEU A 43 -2.58 2.39 4.41
N SER A 44 -1.33 1.97 4.56
CA SER A 44 -0.63 1.87 5.83
C SER A 44 0.79 2.39 5.66
N THR A 45 1.35 2.92 6.74
CA THR A 45 2.71 3.44 6.80
C THR A 45 3.44 2.78 7.95
N ALA A 46 4.73 2.51 7.79
CA ALA A 46 5.57 1.98 8.85
C ALA A 46 6.99 2.55 8.80
N THR A 47 7.51 2.80 10.00
CA THR A 47 8.89 3.20 10.43
C THR A 47 9.42 4.56 10.05
N GLY A 48 9.95 5.32 11.04
CA GLY A 48 10.98 6.38 10.92
C GLY A 48 10.50 7.83 11.12
N GLY A 49 11.17 8.63 11.97
CA GLY A 49 10.86 10.05 12.22
C GLY A 49 11.72 11.06 11.44
N GLU A 50 12.67 10.58 10.62
CA GLU A 50 13.69 11.43 9.98
C GLU A 50 13.34 11.82 8.54
N THR A 51 12.20 11.35 8.01
CA THR A 51 11.73 11.71 6.65
C THR A 51 10.29 12.18 6.67
N ARG A 52 9.84 12.78 5.55
CA ARG A 52 8.46 13.24 5.34
C ARG A 52 7.62 12.24 4.56
N VAL A 53 8.07 10.98 4.43
CA VAL A 53 7.36 9.94 3.67
C VAL A 53 5.96 9.68 4.23
N TYR A 54 5.78 9.75 5.55
CA TYR A 54 4.45 9.70 6.16
C TYR A 54 3.51 10.78 5.62
N GLU A 55 3.97 12.03 5.58
CA GLU A 55 3.18 13.17 5.09
C GLU A 55 2.86 13.00 3.60
N ILE A 56 3.87 12.68 2.79
CA ILE A 56 3.72 12.42 1.35
C ILE A 56 2.74 11.28 1.08
N SER A 57 2.80 10.20 1.85
CA SER A 57 1.87 9.08 1.68
C SER A 57 0.43 9.43 2.08
N ASN A 58 0.23 10.35 3.02
CA ASN A 58 -1.10 10.83 3.39
C ASN A 58 -1.72 11.74 2.32
N GLU A 59 -0.90 12.38 1.47
CA GLU A 59 -1.39 13.12 0.29
C GLU A 59 -2.18 12.19 -0.67
N LEU A 60 -1.91 10.88 -0.65
CA LEU A 60 -2.64 9.90 -1.47
C LEU A 60 -4.04 9.56 -0.97
N VAL A 61 -4.35 9.77 0.30
CA VAL A 61 -5.66 9.42 0.87
C VAL A 61 -6.82 10.04 0.07
N PRO A 62 -6.87 11.36 -0.18
CA PRO A 62 -7.92 11.96 -0.99
C PRO A 62 -7.92 11.44 -2.45
N VAL A 63 -6.76 11.16 -3.04
CA VAL A 63 -6.65 10.59 -4.41
C VAL A 63 -7.36 9.24 -4.49
N LEU A 64 -7.11 8.36 -3.53
CA LEU A 64 -7.69 7.02 -3.47
C LEU A 64 -9.20 7.07 -3.23
N SER A 65 -9.69 8.05 -2.47
CA SER A 65 -11.13 8.28 -2.29
C SER A 65 -11.82 8.71 -3.58
N MET A 66 -11.18 9.54 -4.41
CA MET A 66 -11.75 9.99 -5.69
C MET A 66 -11.80 8.86 -6.72
N LEU A 67 -10.79 7.99 -6.76
CA LEU A 67 -10.75 6.85 -7.69
C LEU A 67 -11.84 5.80 -7.46
N HIS A 68 -12.35 5.70 -6.23
CA HIS A 68 -13.37 4.72 -5.90
C HIS A 68 -14.64 4.87 -6.76
N SER A 69 -14.96 6.07 -7.25
CA SER A 69 -16.16 6.29 -8.07
C SER A 69 -16.07 5.76 -9.50
N ASP A 70 -14.87 5.48 -9.99
CA ASP A 70 -14.65 5.23 -11.42
C ASP A 70 -14.47 3.74 -11.74
N PHE A 71 -14.24 2.90 -10.71
CA PHE A 71 -13.87 1.49 -10.84
C PHE A 71 -14.80 0.53 -10.06
N HIS A 72 -16.10 0.85 -10.01
CA HIS A 72 -17.15 0.09 -9.31
C HIS A 72 -17.43 -1.34 -9.82
N SER A 73 -16.80 -1.76 -10.91
CA SER A 73 -17.03 -3.07 -11.53
C SER A 73 -15.86 -4.03 -11.35
N VAL A 74 -14.80 -3.63 -10.64
CA VAL A 74 -13.59 -4.41 -10.44
C VAL A 74 -13.52 -4.90 -8.99
N ASP A 75 -13.77 -6.20 -8.80
CA ASP A 75 -13.76 -6.85 -7.48
C ASP A 75 -12.34 -7.12 -6.99
N ILE A 76 -11.64 -6.06 -6.56
CA ILE A 76 -10.30 -6.12 -5.99
C ILE A 76 -10.09 -5.03 -4.93
N GLU A 77 -9.43 -5.38 -3.83
CA GLU A 77 -8.81 -4.41 -2.93
C GLU A 77 -7.31 -4.24 -3.25
N VAL A 78 -6.83 -3.01 -3.38
CA VAL A 78 -5.39 -2.71 -3.46
C VAL A 78 -4.94 -2.09 -2.14
N PHE A 79 -4.05 -2.80 -1.44
CA PHE A 79 -3.55 -2.39 -0.12
C PHE A 79 -2.08 -1.96 -0.21
N PHE A 80 -1.82 -0.68 0.02
CA PHE A 80 -0.49 -0.08 -0.02
C PHE A 80 0.13 -0.03 1.39
N VAL A 81 1.39 -0.46 1.49
CA VAL A 81 2.22 -0.27 2.67
C VAL A 81 3.45 0.53 2.28
N PHE A 82 3.62 1.72 2.86
CA PHE A 82 4.82 2.54 2.68
C PHE A 82 5.76 2.31 3.86
N ARG A 83 6.98 1.84 3.58
CA ARG A 83 8.04 1.67 4.57
C ARG A 83 9.24 2.49 4.18
N TRP A 84 9.78 3.27 5.10
CA TRP A 84 11.10 3.89 4.92
C TRP A 84 12.04 3.33 5.98
N LEU A 85 13.16 2.78 5.53
CA LEU A 85 14.07 1.99 6.35
C LEU A 85 15.51 2.30 5.97
N PRO A 86 16.47 2.20 6.91
CA PRO A 86 17.89 2.28 6.60
C PRO A 86 18.30 1.16 5.62
N ASP A 87 19.19 1.48 4.68
CA ASP A 87 19.57 0.56 3.60
C ASP A 87 20.24 -0.71 4.13
N GLN A 88 20.91 -0.60 5.28
CA GLN A 88 21.55 -1.73 5.96
C GLN A 88 20.58 -2.87 6.30
N LEU A 89 19.28 -2.59 6.45
CA LEU A 89 18.27 -3.63 6.70
C LEU A 89 17.97 -4.46 5.45
N GLY A 90 18.36 -4.00 4.26
CA GLY A 90 18.27 -4.74 3.00
C GLY A 90 16.84 -5.14 2.59
N ARG A 91 15.81 -4.51 3.17
CA ARG A 91 14.42 -4.78 2.83
C ARG A 91 14.11 -4.27 1.44
N LYS A 92 13.38 -5.08 0.68
CA LYS A 92 12.98 -4.77 -0.69
C LYS A 92 11.47 -4.67 -0.78
N SER A 93 10.99 -3.84 -1.71
CA SER A 93 9.58 -3.80 -2.06
C SER A 93 9.09 -5.17 -2.52
N SER A 94 7.89 -5.55 -2.10
CA SER A 94 7.28 -6.83 -2.41
C SER A 94 5.80 -6.66 -2.78
N ARG A 95 5.27 -7.64 -3.50
CA ARG A 95 3.88 -7.62 -3.97
C ARG A 95 3.28 -9.01 -3.87
N ARG A 96 2.07 -9.11 -3.34
CA ARG A 96 1.37 -10.39 -3.17
C ARG A 96 -0.11 -10.21 -3.46
N PHE A 97 -0.65 -11.04 -4.34
CA PHE A 97 -2.08 -11.13 -4.53
C PHE A 97 -2.65 -12.30 -3.73
N SER A 98 -3.69 -12.03 -2.95
CA SER A 98 -4.46 -13.00 -2.17
C SER A 98 -5.78 -13.25 -2.87
N LYS A 99 -5.92 -14.38 -3.56
CA LYS A 99 -7.17 -14.76 -4.25
C LYS A 99 -8.34 -14.94 -3.29
N ALA A 100 -8.07 -15.50 -2.10
CA ALA A 100 -9.11 -15.77 -1.10
C ALA A 100 -9.73 -14.50 -0.51
N GLU A 101 -8.96 -13.41 -0.49
CA GLU A 101 -9.38 -12.12 0.06
C GLU A 101 -9.64 -11.08 -1.04
N ALA A 102 -9.40 -11.43 -2.32
CA ALA A 102 -9.38 -10.52 -3.46
C ALA A 102 -8.49 -9.27 -3.23
N VAL A 103 -7.38 -9.41 -2.47
CA VAL A 103 -6.52 -8.27 -2.10
C VAL A 103 -5.14 -8.35 -2.76
N LEU A 104 -4.74 -7.28 -3.43
CA LEU A 104 -3.38 -7.02 -3.89
C LEU A 104 -2.62 -6.18 -2.85
N TYR A 105 -1.71 -6.82 -2.14
CA TYR A 105 -0.79 -6.18 -1.20
C TYR A 105 0.44 -5.66 -1.92
N LEU A 106 0.71 -4.37 -1.78
CA LEU A 106 1.88 -3.67 -2.32
C LEU A 106 2.69 -3.09 -1.17
N ASP A 107 3.75 -3.79 -0.78
CA ASP A 107 4.68 -3.36 0.27
C ASP A 107 5.86 -2.64 -0.39
N MET A 108 5.89 -1.32 -0.29
CA MET A 108 6.89 -0.45 -0.91
C MET A 108 7.91 -0.02 0.14
N CYS A 109 9.17 -0.38 -0.08
CA CYS A 109 10.29 0.02 0.75
C CYS A 109 11.09 1.13 0.08
N PHE A 110 11.28 2.24 0.79
CA PHE A 110 12.07 3.39 0.40
C PHE A 110 13.34 3.47 1.25
N SER A 111 14.42 3.96 0.64
CA SER A 111 15.69 4.17 1.31
C SER A 111 15.61 5.41 2.20
N GLU A 112 15.67 5.22 3.52
CA GLU A 112 15.75 6.34 4.47
C GLU A 112 17.07 7.10 4.31
N ASP A 113 18.16 6.38 4.04
CA ASP A 113 19.48 6.97 3.83
C ASP A 113 19.55 7.88 2.61
N LEU A 114 18.82 7.57 1.54
CA LEU A 114 18.68 8.43 0.37
C LEU A 114 17.78 9.63 0.65
N LEU A 115 16.65 9.41 1.33
CA LEU A 115 15.59 10.42 1.45
C LEU A 115 15.90 11.48 2.50
N LYS A 116 16.61 11.14 3.58
CA LYS A 116 16.90 12.06 4.69
C LYS A 116 17.66 13.33 4.28
N ASP A 117 18.46 13.24 3.21
CA ASP A 117 19.28 14.35 2.72
C ASP A 117 18.55 15.19 1.63
N MET A 118 17.31 14.83 1.28
CA MET A 118 16.48 15.52 0.30
C MET A 118 15.51 16.50 0.95
N ASP A 119 15.19 17.58 0.24
CA ASP A 119 14.04 18.41 0.57
C ASP A 119 12.72 17.68 0.29
N VAL A 120 11.60 18.28 0.72
CA VAL A 120 10.28 17.65 0.63
C VAL A 120 9.89 17.36 -0.82
N GLU A 121 10.20 18.26 -1.75
CA GLU A 121 9.92 18.08 -3.18
C GLU A 121 10.75 16.93 -3.77
N GLY A 122 12.03 16.81 -3.41
CA GLY A 122 12.88 15.70 -3.79
C GLY A 122 12.37 14.36 -3.25
N GLN A 123 11.99 14.30 -1.97
CA GLN A 123 11.38 13.11 -1.39
C GLN A 123 10.07 12.75 -2.11
N ARG A 124 9.21 13.74 -2.40
CA ARG A 124 7.95 13.55 -3.11
C ARG A 124 8.19 12.98 -4.50
N ALA A 125 9.15 13.50 -5.26
CA ALA A 125 9.46 13.02 -6.61
C ALA A 125 9.93 11.55 -6.61
N VAL A 126 10.79 11.17 -5.66
CA VAL A 126 11.27 9.78 -5.52
C VAL A 126 10.12 8.84 -5.14
N VAL A 127 9.31 9.24 -4.14
CA VAL A 127 8.16 8.45 -3.68
C VAL A 127 7.13 8.29 -4.81
N ALA A 128 6.79 9.37 -5.53
CA ALA A 128 5.88 9.37 -6.67
C ALA A 128 6.32 8.39 -7.76
N SER A 129 7.57 8.53 -8.21
CA SER A 129 8.14 7.71 -9.29
C SER A 129 8.08 6.23 -8.93
N CYS A 130 8.49 5.88 -7.70
CA CYS A 130 8.44 4.51 -7.21
C CYS A 130 6.99 4.00 -7.08
N PHE A 131 6.09 4.81 -6.52
CA PHE A 131 4.70 4.47 -6.30
C PHE A 131 3.98 4.14 -7.62
N PHE A 132 4.00 5.04 -8.60
CA PHE A 132 3.28 4.83 -9.86
C PHE A 132 3.84 3.65 -10.63
N LYS A 133 5.17 3.55 -10.73
CA LYS A 133 5.84 2.45 -11.44
C LYS A 133 5.55 1.10 -10.78
N PHE A 134 5.68 1.02 -9.46
CA PHE A 134 5.47 -0.24 -8.75
C PHE A 134 4.00 -0.68 -8.80
N THR A 135 3.07 0.25 -8.71
CA THR A 135 1.63 -0.01 -8.86
C THR A 135 1.31 -0.57 -10.25
N GLU A 136 1.73 0.12 -11.31
CA GLU A 136 1.51 -0.29 -12.69
C GLU A 136 2.09 -1.68 -12.99
N ASP A 137 3.35 -1.91 -12.61
CA ASP A 137 4.02 -3.20 -12.79
C ASP A 137 3.29 -4.33 -12.04
N SER A 138 2.70 -4.02 -10.88
CA SER A 138 2.00 -5.01 -10.05
C SER A 138 0.65 -5.40 -10.63
N LEU A 139 -0.12 -4.41 -11.10
CA LEU A 139 -1.39 -4.66 -11.79
C LEU A 139 -1.18 -5.48 -13.07
N ARG A 140 -0.12 -5.17 -13.83
CA ARG A 140 0.25 -5.92 -15.04
C ARG A 140 0.65 -7.37 -14.75
N LYS A 141 1.31 -7.61 -13.61
CA LYS A 141 1.75 -8.95 -13.21
C LYS A 141 0.58 -9.89 -12.92
N TYR A 142 -0.42 -9.43 -12.16
CA TYR A 142 -1.48 -10.31 -11.67
C TYR A 142 -2.69 -10.40 -12.61
N ARG A 143 -3.01 -9.31 -13.32
CA ARG A 143 -4.17 -9.15 -14.21
C ARG A 143 -5.51 -9.41 -13.50
N PHE A 144 -6.40 -8.43 -13.58
CA PHE A 144 -7.71 -8.49 -12.92
C PHE A 144 -8.80 -8.31 -13.95
N ASP A 145 -9.83 -9.14 -13.88
CA ASP A 145 -10.95 -9.08 -14.80
C ASP A 145 -11.68 -7.74 -14.65
N GLY A 146 -12.03 -7.11 -15.78
CA GLY A 146 -12.69 -5.81 -15.79
C GLY A 146 -11.76 -4.60 -15.57
N LEU A 147 -10.51 -4.80 -15.17
CA LEU A 147 -9.57 -3.68 -14.95
C LEU A 147 -8.79 -3.33 -16.21
N ASP A 148 -9.09 -2.17 -16.80
CA ASP A 148 -8.18 -1.54 -17.77
C ASP A 148 -7.07 -0.77 -17.05
N ILE A 149 -5.88 -1.37 -17.01
CA ILE A 149 -4.73 -0.85 -16.27
C ILE A 149 -4.32 0.55 -16.78
N SER A 150 -4.44 0.81 -18.09
CA SER A 150 -4.06 2.09 -18.67
C SER A 150 -4.97 3.22 -18.20
N SER A 151 -6.30 3.01 -18.25
CA SER A 151 -7.29 3.96 -17.73
C SER A 151 -7.16 4.15 -16.23
N PHE A 152 -6.94 3.07 -15.48
CA PHE A 152 -6.68 3.15 -14.03
C PHE A 152 -5.46 4.01 -13.70
N MET A 153 -4.32 3.74 -14.34
CA MET A 153 -3.10 4.51 -14.09
C MET A 153 -3.21 5.97 -14.55
N LEU A 154 -3.97 6.24 -15.62
CA LEU A 154 -4.25 7.60 -16.07
C LEU A 154 -5.10 8.36 -15.05
N ALA A 155 -6.20 7.77 -14.57
CA ALA A 155 -7.05 8.35 -13.54
C ALA A 155 -6.23 8.62 -12.26
N LEU A 156 -5.48 7.63 -11.78
CA LEU A 156 -4.65 7.75 -10.58
C LEU A 156 -3.62 8.90 -10.67
N LYS A 157 -2.96 9.05 -11.82
CA LYS A 157 -2.01 10.16 -12.04
C LYS A 157 -2.72 11.52 -12.15
N THR A 158 -3.89 11.56 -12.78
CA THR A 158 -4.68 12.78 -12.95
C THR A 158 -5.19 13.27 -11.60
N GLU A 159 -5.72 12.38 -10.77
CA GLU A 159 -6.21 12.71 -9.43
C GLU A 159 -5.08 13.06 -8.46
N ALA A 160 -3.90 12.46 -8.59
CA ALA A 160 -2.74 12.91 -7.84
C ALA A 160 -2.36 14.34 -8.23
N ALA A 161 -2.23 14.62 -9.54
CA ALA A 161 -1.87 15.94 -10.05
C ALA A 161 -2.91 17.03 -9.68
N SER A 162 -4.20 16.70 -9.64
CA SER A 162 -5.28 17.66 -9.38
C SER A 162 -5.21 18.30 -8.00
N ILE A 163 -4.66 17.60 -7.01
CA ILE A 163 -4.48 18.08 -5.63
C ILE A 163 -3.04 18.51 -5.32
N GLY A 164 -2.17 18.58 -6.34
CA GLY A 164 -0.74 18.88 -6.18
C GLY A 164 0.06 17.75 -5.54
N CYS A 165 -0.51 16.55 -5.46
CA CYS A 165 0.13 15.35 -4.94
C CYS A 165 0.97 14.71 -6.06
N LEU A 166 2.24 14.41 -5.77
CA LEU A 166 3.09 13.59 -6.65
C LEU A 166 3.19 14.08 -8.11
N ASP A 167 3.32 15.40 -8.35
CA ASP A 167 3.54 15.97 -9.69
C ASP A 167 4.92 15.53 -10.21
N SER A 168 4.98 14.39 -10.90
CA SER A 168 6.20 13.94 -11.60
C SER A 168 6.29 14.70 -12.93
N ARG A 169 6.78 15.94 -12.88
CA ARG A 169 7.18 16.65 -14.10
C ARG A 169 8.38 16.00 -14.77
#